data_AF-A0ABD2PZ14-F1
#
_entry.id   AF-A0ABD2PZ14-F1
#
_cell.length_a   1.000
_cell.length_b   1.000
_cell.length_c   1.000
_cell.angle_alpha   90.00
_cell.angle_beta   90.00
_cell.angle_gamma   90.00
#
_symmetry.space_group_name_H-M   'P 1'
#
loop_
_entity.id
_entity.type
_entity.pdbx_description
1 polymer ?
#
loop_
_entity_poly.entity_id
_entity_poly.type
_entity_poly.pdbx_seq_one_letter_code
_entity_poly.pdbx_strand_id
1 'polypeptide(L)'
;MVLAYLMAQLIPWRDNSSGRLVLSAANLDETLRGYFTKYDCSSADLNPIGCISKRDIRAFVSQQCTEVANSPQLVQCLQDVLNAVPSAELEPCNSENQQTDEVDMGITYAELSLFGRLRKQQFCGPYTMLQRLLNGAWEEALNDGELESSQLASFPQARSQEFARFLCDRVQFFFRMFALNRHKSTVLPPACHVESYSADDNRYSFSLSHPLNIPVQLR
;
A
#
# COMPACT_ATOMS: atom_id res chain seq x y z
N MET A 1 -14.22 11.29 -7.35
CA MET A 1 -15.33 10.33 -7.50
C MET A 1 -16.52 10.95 -8.23
N VAL A 2 -17.25 11.91 -7.65
CA VAL A 2 -18.47 12.50 -8.26
C VAL A 2 -18.23 12.99 -9.69
N LEU A 3 -17.19 13.81 -9.89
CA LEU A 3 -16.88 14.34 -11.22
C LEU A 3 -16.47 13.25 -12.22
N ALA A 4 -15.75 12.23 -11.77
CA ALA A 4 -15.33 11.11 -12.63
C ALA A 4 -16.55 10.35 -13.18
N TYR A 5 -17.53 10.04 -12.33
CA TYR A 5 -18.77 9.40 -12.74
C TYR A 5 -19.65 10.31 -13.60
N LEU A 6 -19.72 11.60 -13.29
CA LEU A 6 -20.42 12.58 -14.12
C LEU A 6 -19.84 12.61 -15.55
N MET A 7 -18.51 12.67 -15.66
CA MET A 7 -17.81 12.65 -16.95
C MET A 7 -18.00 11.31 -17.67
N ALA A 8 -17.91 10.19 -16.97
CA ALA A 8 -18.11 8.86 -17.55
C ALA A 8 -19.51 8.67 -18.16
N GLN A 9 -20.52 9.34 -17.58
CA GLN A 9 -21.90 9.30 -18.08
C GLN A 9 -22.16 10.33 -19.19
N LEU A 10 -21.64 11.56 -19.07
CA LEU A 10 -22.02 12.67 -19.95
C LEU A 10 -21.07 12.90 -21.13
N ILE A 11 -19.77 12.60 -21.04
CA ILE A 11 -18.86 12.74 -22.18
C ILE A 11 -19.31 11.88 -23.37
N PRO A 12 -19.70 10.60 -23.17
CA PRO A 12 -20.18 9.76 -24.26
C PRO A 12 -21.44 10.28 -24.94
N TRP A 13 -22.29 11.00 -24.20
CA TRP A 13 -23.53 11.56 -24.71
C TRP A 13 -23.30 12.56 -25.84
N ARG A 14 -22.20 13.34 -25.78
CA ARG A 14 -21.80 14.24 -26.87
C ARG A 14 -21.50 13.49 -28.17
N ASP A 15 -20.89 12.32 -28.05
CA ASP A 15 -20.38 11.55 -29.19
C ASP A 15 -21.34 10.41 -29.58
N ASN A 16 -22.60 10.42 -29.11
CA ASN A 16 -23.60 9.36 -29.27
C ASN A 16 -23.07 7.95 -28.93
N SER A 17 -22.15 7.87 -27.97
CA SER A 17 -21.54 6.61 -27.53
C SER A 17 -22.09 6.16 -26.18
N SER A 18 -21.89 4.90 -25.83
CA SER A 18 -22.30 4.33 -24.53
C SER A 18 -21.43 4.83 -23.37
N GLY A 19 -21.93 4.67 -22.14
CA GLY A 19 -21.20 5.04 -20.92
C GLY A 19 -19.77 4.50 -20.84
N ARG A 20 -18.89 5.20 -20.13
CA ARG A 20 -17.52 4.73 -19.84
C ARG A 20 -17.45 4.01 -18.50
N LEU A 21 -16.51 3.09 -18.38
CA LEU A 21 -16.12 2.53 -17.09
C LEU A 21 -15.14 3.47 -16.40
N VAL A 22 -15.35 3.71 -15.10
CA VAL A 22 -14.44 4.45 -14.24
C VAL A 22 -13.39 3.47 -13.69
N LEU A 23 -12.12 3.84 -13.83
CA LEU A 23 -11.00 3.06 -13.29
C LEU A 23 -10.45 3.73 -12.03
N SER A 24 -10.14 2.91 -11.02
CA SER A 24 -9.41 3.31 -9.81
C SER A 24 -7.91 3.01 -9.96
N ALA A 25 -7.09 3.70 -9.15
CA ALA A 25 -5.64 3.55 -9.12
C ALA A 25 -5.09 3.27 -7.71
N ALA A 26 -5.93 2.81 -6.77
CA ALA A 26 -5.45 2.38 -5.46
C ALA A 26 -4.58 1.13 -5.62
N ASN A 27 -3.40 1.07 -4.98
CA ASN A 27 -2.55 -0.11 -5.03
C ASN A 27 -2.83 -1.08 -3.86
N LEU A 28 -2.13 -2.21 -3.87
CA LEU A 28 -2.29 -3.25 -2.85
C LEU A 28 -1.92 -2.76 -1.46
N ASP A 29 -0.81 -2.03 -1.32
CA ASP A 29 -0.26 -1.64 -0.02
C ASP A 29 -1.15 -0.58 0.66
N GLU A 30 -1.64 0.40 -0.10
CA GLU A 30 -2.65 1.38 0.35
C GLU A 30 -3.93 0.68 0.79
N THR A 31 -4.37 -0.32 0.01
CA THR A 31 -5.55 -1.13 0.29
C THR A 31 -5.40 -1.94 1.58
N LEU A 32 -4.22 -2.55 1.78
CA LEU A 32 -3.89 -3.33 2.97
C LEU A 32 -3.84 -2.44 4.21
N ARG A 33 -3.21 -1.26 4.11
CA ARG A 33 -3.11 -0.29 5.19
C ARG A 33 -4.42 0.44 5.49
N GLY A 34 -5.30 0.50 4.49
CA GLY A 34 -6.50 1.34 4.50
C GLY A 34 -6.19 2.83 4.37
N TYR A 35 -5.09 3.15 3.68
CA TYR A 35 -4.60 4.52 3.41
C TYR A 35 -5.26 5.07 2.15
N PHE A 36 -6.56 5.34 2.25
CA PHE A 36 -7.38 6.00 1.22
C PHE A 36 -8.67 6.52 1.87
N THR A 37 -9.36 7.44 1.20
CA THR A 37 -10.63 7.97 1.70
C THR A 37 -11.78 7.08 1.21
N LYS A 38 -12.65 6.66 2.12
CA LYS A 38 -13.79 5.81 1.76
C LYS A 38 -14.70 6.58 0.79
N TYR A 39 -14.99 6.00 -0.37
CA TYR A 39 -15.79 6.60 -1.46
C TYR A 39 -15.13 7.78 -2.21
N ASP A 40 -13.80 7.90 -2.16
CA ASP A 40 -13.06 8.77 -3.07
C ASP A 40 -12.79 8.08 -4.43
N CYS A 41 -11.78 8.52 -5.18
CA CYS A 41 -11.38 7.90 -6.44
C CYS A 41 -10.76 6.48 -6.30
N SER A 42 -10.58 5.98 -5.07
CA SER A 42 -10.27 4.58 -4.78
C SER A 42 -11.47 3.67 -5.09
N SER A 43 -12.71 4.19 -5.00
CA SER A 43 -13.93 3.52 -5.43
C SER A 43 -14.24 3.85 -6.89
N ALA A 44 -14.36 2.80 -7.71
CA ALA A 44 -14.62 2.89 -9.15
C ALA A 44 -15.36 1.63 -9.63
N ASP A 45 -15.47 1.44 -10.96
CA ASP A 45 -16.07 0.23 -11.52
C ASP A 45 -15.07 -0.94 -11.51
N LEU A 46 -13.80 -0.66 -11.83
CA LEU A 46 -12.70 -1.63 -11.85
C LEU A 46 -11.41 -1.00 -11.32
N ASN A 47 -10.50 -1.82 -10.81
CA ASN A 47 -9.13 -1.39 -10.47
C ASN A 47 -8.06 -2.33 -11.07
N PRO A 48 -7.37 -1.92 -12.14
CA PRO A 48 -6.38 -2.77 -12.80
C PRO A 48 -5.13 -3.03 -11.94
N ILE A 49 -4.77 -2.13 -11.03
CA ILE A 49 -3.53 -2.19 -10.24
C ILE A 49 -3.77 -2.51 -8.76
N GLY A 50 -5.01 -2.82 -8.37
CA GLY A 50 -5.42 -3.00 -6.97
C GLY A 50 -4.78 -4.17 -6.22
N CYS A 51 -4.17 -5.13 -6.93
CA CYS A 51 -3.36 -6.19 -6.31
C CYS A 51 -1.88 -6.13 -6.71
N ILE A 52 -1.35 -4.96 -7.08
CA ILE A 52 0.08 -4.78 -7.39
C ILE A 52 0.71 -3.93 -6.28
N SER A 53 1.90 -4.32 -5.83
CA SER A 53 2.65 -3.57 -4.82
C SER A 53 3.16 -2.23 -5.35
N LYS A 54 3.36 -1.24 -4.48
CA LYS A 54 3.92 0.08 -4.85
C LYS A 54 5.31 -0.07 -5.49
N ARG A 55 6.11 -1.01 -4.96
CA ARG A 55 7.44 -1.33 -5.48
C ARG A 55 7.36 -1.78 -6.94
N ASP A 56 6.48 -2.73 -7.24
CA ASP A 56 6.38 -3.29 -8.59
C ASP A 56 5.74 -2.31 -9.57
N ILE A 57 4.84 -1.43 -9.11
CA ILE A 57 4.34 -0.31 -9.94
C ILE A 57 5.50 0.61 -10.35
N ARG A 58 6.38 1.00 -9.41
CA ARG A 58 7.55 1.83 -9.73
C ARG A 58 8.53 1.11 -10.66
N ALA A 59 8.78 -0.18 -10.41
CA ALA A 59 9.64 -0.99 -11.27
C ALA A 59 9.08 -1.11 -12.70
N PHE A 60 7.77 -1.34 -12.82
CA PHE A 60 7.08 -1.39 -14.11
C PHE A 60 7.21 -0.07 -14.87
N VAL A 61 6.94 1.06 -14.22
CA VAL A 61 7.09 2.39 -14.86
C VAL A 61 8.55 2.64 -15.27
N SER A 62 9.52 2.27 -14.42
CA SER A 62 10.94 2.38 -14.75
C SER A 62 11.34 1.53 -15.95
N GLN A 63 10.79 0.32 -16.08
CA GLN A 63 11.02 -0.55 -17.24
C GLN A 63 10.43 0.09 -18.51
N GLN A 64 9.22 0.64 -18.45
CA GLN A 64 8.58 1.31 -19.59
C GLN A 64 9.38 2.52 -20.10
N CYS A 65 10.11 3.23 -19.23
CA CYS A 65 11.03 4.29 -19.66
C CYS A 65 12.15 3.80 -20.59
N THR A 66 12.55 2.52 -20.48
CA THR A 66 13.58 1.92 -21.33
C THR A 66 13.03 1.25 -22.59
N GLU A 67 11.85 0.64 -22.50
CA GLU A 67 11.24 -0.14 -23.59
C GLU A 67 10.46 0.72 -24.60
N VAL A 68 9.82 1.82 -24.14
CA VAL A 68 8.97 2.68 -24.99
C VAL A 68 9.79 3.81 -25.65
N ALA A 69 11.06 3.54 -25.97
CA ALA A 69 12.03 4.51 -26.50
C ALA A 69 11.55 5.24 -27.78
N ASN A 70 10.52 4.73 -28.46
CA ASN A 70 9.91 5.32 -29.64
C ASN A 70 9.04 6.58 -29.34
N SER A 71 8.87 6.98 -28.08
CA SER A 71 8.09 8.17 -27.69
C SER A 71 8.82 8.97 -26.60
N PRO A 72 9.74 9.90 -26.97
CA PRO A 72 10.57 10.61 -26.00
C PRO A 72 9.77 11.48 -25.02
N GLN A 73 8.63 12.02 -25.46
CA GLN A 73 7.72 12.79 -24.62
C GLN A 73 7.11 11.94 -23.51
N LEU A 74 6.71 10.70 -23.83
CA LEU A 74 6.18 9.77 -22.84
C LEU A 74 7.25 9.37 -21.83
N VAL A 75 8.46 9.05 -22.30
CA VAL A 75 9.59 8.71 -21.42
C VAL A 75 9.89 9.84 -20.44
N GLN A 76 9.91 11.10 -20.91
CA GLN A 76 10.10 12.25 -20.03
C GLN A 76 8.99 12.35 -18.98
N CYS A 77 7.72 12.25 -19.38
CA CYS A 77 6.60 12.29 -18.43
C CYS A 77 6.69 11.16 -17.37
N LEU A 78 7.08 9.95 -17.77
CA LEU A 78 7.24 8.83 -16.83
C LEU A 78 8.41 9.06 -15.85
N GLN A 79 9.52 9.63 -16.33
CA GLN A 79 10.63 10.02 -15.47
C GLN A 79 10.24 11.12 -14.48
N ASP A 80 9.49 12.12 -14.93
CA ASP A 80 8.99 13.20 -14.07
C ASP A 80 8.08 12.62 -12.96
N VAL A 81 7.20 11.68 -13.30
CA VAL A 81 6.34 10.98 -12.33
C VAL A 81 7.15 10.13 -11.34
N LEU A 82 8.22 9.45 -11.78
CA LEU A 82 9.07 8.64 -10.90
C LEU A 82 9.87 9.48 -9.89
N ASN A 83 10.30 10.67 -10.33
CA ASN A 83 11.11 11.61 -9.56
C ASN A 83 10.26 12.54 -8.68
N ALA A 84 8.96 12.64 -8.93
CA ALA A 84 8.05 13.42 -8.10
C ALA A 84 7.98 12.87 -6.66
N VAL A 85 7.93 13.79 -5.70
CA VAL A 85 7.75 13.43 -4.28
C VAL A 85 6.32 12.92 -4.08
N PRO A 86 6.12 11.70 -3.54
CA PRO A 86 4.79 11.16 -3.30
C PRO A 86 4.14 11.89 -2.12
N SER A 87 3.30 12.88 -2.44
CA SER A 87 2.56 13.71 -1.48
C SER A 87 1.15 13.99 -1.98
N ALA A 88 0.17 14.00 -1.07
CA ALA A 88 -1.20 14.37 -1.38
C ALA A 88 -1.40 15.89 -1.21
N GLU A 89 -1.57 16.61 -2.32
CA GLU A 89 -1.78 18.07 -2.34
C GLU A 89 -3.22 18.47 -1.92
N LEU A 90 -3.69 17.96 -0.78
CA LEU A 90 -5.03 18.26 -0.25
C LEU A 90 -5.03 19.42 0.75
N GLU A 91 -3.87 19.74 1.31
CA GLU A 91 -3.65 20.87 2.21
C GLU A 91 -2.75 21.90 1.54
N PRO A 92 -2.86 23.20 1.91
CA PRO A 92 -1.98 24.23 1.35
C PRO A 92 -0.51 23.88 1.62
N CYS A 93 0.30 23.80 0.57
CA CYS A 93 1.74 23.58 0.69
C CYS A 93 2.40 24.78 1.39
N ASN A 94 2.62 24.67 2.69
CA ASN A 94 3.60 25.48 3.39
C ASN A 94 4.98 24.83 3.22
N SER A 95 6.06 25.61 3.16
CA SER A 95 7.45 25.12 3.04
C SER A 95 7.89 24.15 4.15
N GLU A 96 7.07 24.00 5.22
CA GLU A 96 7.31 23.12 6.36
C GLU A 96 6.42 21.86 6.36
N ASN A 97 5.41 21.76 5.48
CA ASN A 97 4.32 20.76 5.58
C ASN A 97 4.24 19.78 4.39
N GLN A 98 5.27 19.69 3.53
CA GLN A 98 5.25 18.70 2.45
C GLN A 98 5.57 17.30 2.99
N GLN A 99 4.55 16.64 3.54
CA GLN A 99 4.66 15.32 4.12
C GLN A 99 4.53 14.24 3.03
N THR A 100 5.40 13.23 3.09
CA THR A 100 5.33 12.07 2.19
C THR A 100 4.30 11.05 2.68
N ASP A 101 3.78 10.25 1.75
CA ASP A 101 2.80 9.19 2.07
C ASP A 101 3.28 8.25 3.20
N GLU A 102 4.54 7.84 3.18
CA GLU A 102 5.09 6.91 4.19
C GLU A 102 5.19 7.53 5.58
N VAL A 103 5.50 8.84 5.65
CA VAL A 103 5.54 9.57 6.92
C VAL A 103 4.14 9.70 7.49
N ASP A 104 3.12 9.97 6.66
CA ASP A 104 1.72 10.00 7.11
C ASP A 104 1.16 8.62 7.48
N MET A 105 1.53 7.59 6.73
CA MET A 105 1.18 6.22 7.06
C MET A 105 1.81 5.74 8.36
N GLY A 106 2.99 6.29 8.73
CA GLY A 106 3.80 5.87 9.88
C GLY A 106 4.51 4.53 9.68
N ILE A 107 4.54 4.02 8.45
CA ILE A 107 5.09 2.71 8.06
C ILE A 107 5.47 2.78 6.57
N THR A 108 6.60 2.17 6.19
CA THR A 108 7.07 2.21 4.79
C THR A 108 6.31 1.20 3.92
N TYR A 109 6.33 1.40 2.60
CA TYR A 109 5.78 0.42 1.66
C TYR A 109 6.50 -0.94 1.74
N ALA A 110 7.81 -0.93 2.04
CA ALA A 110 8.59 -2.15 2.24
C ALA A 110 8.15 -2.91 3.50
N GLU A 111 7.97 -2.22 4.62
CA GLU A 111 7.44 -2.79 5.87
C GLU A 111 6.02 -3.36 5.64
N LEU A 112 5.16 -2.63 4.91
CA LEU A 112 3.81 -3.07 4.56
C LEU A 112 3.80 -4.35 3.73
N SER A 113 4.65 -4.45 2.72
CA SER A 113 4.74 -5.65 1.87
C SER A 113 5.25 -6.86 2.65
N LEU A 114 6.26 -6.68 3.51
CA LEU A 114 6.74 -7.72 4.43
C LEU A 114 5.61 -8.21 5.36
N PHE A 115 4.93 -7.29 6.05
CA PHE A 115 3.86 -7.65 6.98
C PHE A 115 2.64 -8.25 6.27
N GLY A 116 2.33 -7.78 5.05
CA GLY A 116 1.29 -8.35 4.19
C GLY A 116 1.55 -9.82 3.86
N ARG A 117 2.77 -10.15 3.44
CA ARG A 117 3.20 -11.53 3.16
C ARG A 117 3.21 -12.39 4.42
N LEU A 118 3.77 -11.90 5.53
CA LEU A 118 3.75 -12.64 6.80
C LEU A 118 2.31 -12.94 7.26
N ARG A 119 1.41 -11.95 7.18
CA ARG A 119 0.00 -12.10 7.56
C ARG A 119 -0.71 -13.13 6.69
N LYS A 120 -0.58 -13.03 5.35
CA LYS A 120 -1.45 -13.76 4.42
C LYS A 120 -0.85 -15.06 3.87
N GLN A 121 0.45 -15.09 3.60
CA GLN A 121 1.14 -16.27 3.06
C GLN A 121 1.67 -17.18 4.18
N GLN A 122 2.18 -16.60 5.26
CA GLN A 122 2.70 -17.35 6.41
C GLN A 122 1.69 -17.47 7.57
N PHE A 123 0.46 -16.97 7.39
CA PHE A 123 -0.63 -17.04 8.37
C PHE A 123 -0.26 -16.51 9.76
N CYS A 124 0.62 -15.51 9.81
CA CYS A 124 1.08 -14.94 11.07
C CYS A 124 0.07 -13.94 11.64
N GLY A 125 -0.41 -14.21 12.85
CA GLY A 125 -1.05 -13.21 13.71
C GLY A 125 -0.01 -12.33 14.40
N PRO A 126 -0.41 -11.41 15.30
CA PRO A 126 0.52 -10.46 15.93
C PRO A 126 1.69 -11.14 16.64
N TYR A 127 1.41 -12.13 17.49
CA TYR A 127 2.44 -12.86 18.23
C TYR A 127 3.39 -13.63 17.31
N THR A 128 2.84 -14.43 16.40
CA THR A 128 3.65 -15.26 15.49
C THR A 128 4.43 -14.42 14.48
N MET A 129 3.89 -13.27 14.07
CA MET A 129 4.61 -12.29 13.24
C MET A 129 5.81 -11.73 14.00
N LEU A 130 5.63 -11.29 15.25
CA LEU A 130 6.74 -10.81 16.08
C LEU A 130 7.82 -11.90 16.25
N GLN A 131 7.42 -13.14 16.56
CA GLN A 131 8.36 -14.26 16.65
C GLN A 131 9.12 -14.48 15.34
N ARG A 132 8.44 -14.43 14.19
CA ARG A 132 9.09 -14.66 12.89
C ARG A 132 10.06 -13.54 12.53
N LEU A 133 9.71 -12.29 12.84
CA LEU A 133 10.58 -11.12 12.66
C LEU A 133 11.83 -11.22 13.55
N LEU A 134 11.68 -11.59 14.83
CA LEU A 134 12.79 -11.80 15.76
C LEU A 134 13.68 -12.98 15.36
N ASN A 135 13.12 -13.99 14.70
CA ASN A 135 13.84 -15.17 14.22
C ASN A 135 14.51 -14.97 12.86
N GLY A 136 14.64 -13.73 12.36
CA GLY A 136 15.44 -13.41 11.19
C GLY A 136 14.67 -12.93 9.97
N ALA A 137 13.33 -12.94 9.96
CA ALA A 137 12.58 -12.47 8.78
C ALA A 137 12.79 -10.98 8.48
N TRP A 138 13.10 -10.17 9.50
CA TRP A 138 13.49 -8.78 9.30
C TRP A 138 14.86 -8.69 8.59
N GLU A 139 15.86 -9.44 9.08
CA GLU A 139 17.21 -9.53 8.50
C GLU A 139 17.22 -10.07 7.07
N GLU A 140 16.42 -11.10 6.80
CA GLU A 140 16.19 -11.65 5.45
C GLU A 140 15.74 -10.53 4.49
N ALA A 141 14.72 -9.76 4.86
CA ALA A 141 14.20 -8.68 4.02
C ALA A 141 15.20 -7.52 3.79
N LEU A 142 16.15 -7.31 4.70
CA LEU A 142 17.22 -6.33 4.50
C LEU A 142 18.31 -6.84 3.56
N ASN A 143 18.68 -8.11 3.71
CA ASN A 143 19.68 -8.75 2.85
C ASN A 143 19.19 -8.83 1.40
N ASP A 144 17.88 -9.02 1.21
CA ASP A 144 17.22 -9.01 -0.09
C ASP A 144 17.06 -7.58 -0.67
N GLY A 145 17.47 -6.55 0.07
CA GLY A 145 17.37 -5.15 -0.34
C GLY A 145 15.94 -4.62 -0.37
N GLU A 146 15.00 -5.29 0.30
CA GLU A 146 13.60 -4.86 0.38
C GLU A 146 13.42 -3.75 1.42
N LEU A 147 14.09 -3.87 2.58
CA LEU A 147 14.09 -2.87 3.64
C LEU A 147 15.36 -2.02 3.61
N GLU A 148 15.26 -0.77 4.06
CA GLU A 148 16.44 0.10 4.16
C GLU A 148 17.32 -0.25 5.36
N SER A 149 18.63 -0.40 5.10
CA SER A 149 19.64 -0.69 6.13
C SER A 149 19.77 0.42 7.18
N SER A 150 19.31 1.64 6.88
CA SER A 150 19.28 2.78 7.78
C SER A 150 18.51 2.50 9.07
N GLN A 151 17.50 1.62 9.01
CA GLN A 151 16.67 1.27 10.17
C GLN A 151 17.43 0.43 11.21
N LEU A 152 18.39 -0.43 10.78
CA LEU A 152 19.23 -1.23 11.70
C LEU A 152 20.46 -0.52 12.22
N ALA A 153 20.94 0.53 11.53
CA ALA A 153 22.08 1.30 12.00
C ALA A 153 21.85 1.84 13.43
N SER A 154 20.59 2.05 13.79
CA SER A 154 20.11 2.44 15.12
C SER A 154 20.28 1.36 16.20
N PHE A 155 20.44 0.08 15.83
CA PHE A 155 20.43 -1.06 16.74
C PHE A 155 21.72 -1.90 16.60
N PRO A 156 22.77 -1.64 17.41
CA PRO A 156 24.06 -2.33 17.29
C PRO A 156 24.02 -3.84 17.55
N GLN A 157 22.92 -4.35 18.11
CA GLN A 157 22.66 -5.78 18.29
C GLN A 157 21.25 -6.12 17.82
N ALA A 158 21.15 -6.95 16.78
CA ALA A 158 19.89 -7.41 16.18
C ALA A 158 19.00 -8.26 17.13
N ARG A 159 19.46 -8.56 18.35
CA ARG A 159 18.69 -9.25 19.41
C ARG A 159 18.64 -8.49 20.72
N SER A 160 18.88 -7.18 20.69
CA SER A 160 18.70 -6.32 21.86
C SER A 160 17.22 -6.25 22.27
N GLN A 161 16.98 -5.98 23.55
CA GLN A 161 15.62 -5.75 24.06
C GLN A 161 14.95 -4.55 23.37
N GLU A 162 15.74 -3.55 22.97
CA GLU A 162 15.26 -2.37 22.25
C GLU A 162 14.76 -2.71 20.85
N PHE A 163 15.50 -3.55 20.12
CA PHE A 163 15.06 -4.03 18.81
C PHE A 163 13.77 -4.85 18.91
N ALA A 164 13.64 -5.69 19.94
CA ALA A 164 12.41 -6.45 20.17
C ALA A 164 11.21 -5.53 20.48
N ARG A 165 11.42 -4.44 21.22
CA ARG A 165 10.37 -3.43 21.46
C ARG A 165 10.00 -2.69 20.18
N PHE A 166 10.99 -2.27 19.39
CA PHE A 166 10.76 -1.63 18.09
C PHE A 166 9.89 -2.50 17.17
N LEU A 167 10.24 -3.79 17.01
CA LEU A 167 9.44 -4.71 16.20
C LEU A 167 8.04 -4.92 16.77
N CYS A 168 7.92 -5.02 18.10
CA CYS A 168 6.62 -5.15 18.76
C CYS A 168 5.73 -3.93 18.44
N ASP A 169 6.26 -2.72 18.54
CA ASP A 169 5.53 -1.48 18.25
C ASP A 169 5.10 -1.43 16.77
N ARG A 170 5.97 -1.84 15.85
CA ARG A 170 5.66 -1.93 14.41
C ARG A 170 4.55 -2.94 14.11
N VAL A 171 4.62 -4.13 14.71
CA VAL A 171 3.58 -5.17 14.56
C VAL A 171 2.25 -4.69 15.15
N GLN A 172 2.27 -4.11 16.34
CA GLN A 172 1.07 -3.53 16.97
C GLN A 172 0.45 -2.46 16.09
N PHE A 173 1.27 -1.54 15.57
CA PHE A 173 0.82 -0.47 14.70
C PHE A 173 0.18 -1.00 13.42
N PHE A 174 0.84 -1.95 12.74
CA PHE A 174 0.30 -2.61 11.55
C PHE A 174 -1.08 -3.23 11.80
N PHE A 175 -1.19 -4.12 12.80
CA PHE A 175 -2.46 -4.80 13.07
C PHE A 175 -3.56 -3.85 13.56
N ARG A 176 -3.21 -2.81 14.34
CA ARG A 176 -4.16 -1.79 14.78
C ARG A 176 -4.75 -1.05 13.59
N MET A 177 -3.90 -0.58 12.68
CA MET A 177 -4.34 0.18 11.53
C MET A 177 -5.05 -0.69 10.48
N PHE A 178 -4.60 -1.93 10.29
CA PHE A 178 -5.28 -2.94 9.48
C PHE A 178 -6.71 -3.20 10.01
N ALA A 179 -6.86 -3.44 11.33
CA ALA A 179 -8.16 -3.67 11.96
C ALA A 179 -9.08 -2.45 11.88
N LEU A 180 -8.57 -1.25 12.19
CA LEU A 180 -9.34 0.00 12.14
C LEU A 180 -9.91 0.27 10.75
N ASN A 181 -9.10 0.08 9.72
CA ASN A 181 -9.47 0.46 8.35
C ASN A 181 -10.06 -0.69 7.53
N ARG A 182 -10.23 -1.89 8.10
CA ARG A 182 -10.73 -3.07 7.38
C ARG A 182 -12.08 -2.83 6.70
N HIS A 183 -12.93 -2.03 7.33
CA HIS A 183 -14.22 -1.64 6.80
C HIS A 183 -14.14 -0.92 5.45
N LYS A 184 -13.01 -0.30 5.10
CA LYS A 184 -12.82 0.36 3.80
C LYS A 184 -12.62 -0.65 2.67
N SER A 185 -12.02 -1.81 2.95
CA SER A 185 -11.79 -2.85 1.93
C SER A 185 -13.08 -3.49 1.41
N THR A 186 -14.17 -3.43 2.19
CA THR A 186 -15.49 -3.98 1.81
C THR A 186 -16.16 -3.24 0.66
N VAL A 187 -15.73 -2.00 0.38
CA VAL A 187 -16.29 -1.13 -0.66
C VAL A 187 -15.29 -0.86 -1.79
N LEU A 188 -14.18 -1.61 -1.82
CA LEU A 188 -13.21 -1.47 -2.89
C LEU A 188 -13.74 -2.07 -4.19
N PRO A 189 -13.39 -1.47 -5.33
CA PRO A 189 -13.73 -1.99 -6.63
C PRO A 189 -13.05 -3.35 -6.84
N PRO A 190 -13.64 -4.23 -7.67
CA PRO A 190 -12.98 -5.46 -8.07
C PRO A 190 -11.65 -5.15 -8.75
N ALA A 191 -10.59 -5.83 -8.31
CA ALA A 191 -9.25 -5.67 -8.83
C ALA A 191 -8.75 -6.94 -9.53
N CYS A 192 -7.84 -6.77 -10.49
CA CYS A 192 -7.11 -7.90 -11.07
C CYS A 192 -6.28 -8.58 -9.97
N HIS A 193 -6.35 -9.91 -9.86
CA HIS A 193 -5.55 -10.66 -8.90
C HIS A 193 -4.15 -10.91 -9.47
N VAL A 194 -3.12 -10.43 -8.78
CA VAL A 194 -1.71 -10.58 -9.16
C VAL A 194 -0.92 -11.11 -7.96
N GLU A 195 -0.96 -10.38 -6.85
CA GLU A 195 -0.21 -10.75 -5.65
C GLU A 195 -0.97 -11.69 -4.70
N SER A 196 -0.23 -12.64 -4.12
CA SER A 196 -0.76 -13.66 -3.20
C SER A 196 -0.92 -13.17 -1.74
N TYR A 197 -0.86 -11.87 -1.50
CA TYR A 197 -1.09 -11.27 -0.18
C TYR A 197 -2.12 -10.14 -0.17
N SER A 198 -2.94 -10.06 -1.22
CA SER A 198 -4.01 -9.08 -1.37
C SER A 198 -4.96 -9.04 -0.16
N ALA A 199 -5.46 -7.83 0.14
CA ALA A 199 -6.46 -7.58 1.18
C ALA A 199 -7.90 -7.51 0.63
N ASP A 200 -8.16 -7.97 -0.60
CA ASP A 200 -9.51 -8.06 -1.16
C ASP A 200 -10.44 -8.86 -0.25
N ASP A 201 -11.52 -8.25 0.22
CA ASP A 201 -12.49 -8.90 1.12
C ASP A 201 -13.52 -9.75 0.37
N ASN A 202 -13.76 -9.46 -0.92
CA ASN A 202 -14.84 -10.10 -1.67
C ASN A 202 -14.57 -11.56 -2.00
N ARG A 203 -13.30 -11.94 -2.23
CA ARG A 203 -12.96 -13.31 -2.65
C ARG A 203 -11.74 -13.91 -1.97
N TYR A 204 -10.73 -13.11 -1.62
CA TYR A 204 -9.42 -13.64 -1.24
C TYR A 204 -9.12 -13.62 0.27
N SER A 205 -9.55 -12.59 0.99
CA SER A 205 -9.16 -12.32 2.38
C SER A 205 -10.37 -12.01 3.27
N PHE A 206 -11.30 -12.95 3.40
CA PHE A 206 -12.49 -12.80 4.26
C PHE A 206 -12.13 -12.44 5.70
N SER A 207 -12.44 -11.21 6.12
CA SER A 207 -12.32 -10.76 7.52
C SER A 207 -12.99 -9.40 7.69
N LEU A 208 -14.11 -9.33 8.40
CA LEU A 208 -14.92 -8.11 8.45
C LEU A 208 -14.77 -7.32 9.78
N SER A 209 -14.66 -8.01 10.90
CA SER A 209 -14.59 -7.40 12.24
C SER A 209 -13.40 -7.92 13.02
N HIS A 210 -12.57 -7.02 13.53
CA HIS A 210 -11.45 -7.34 14.40
C HIS A 210 -11.57 -6.56 15.72
N PRO A 211 -11.33 -7.20 16.88
CA PRO A 211 -11.23 -6.48 18.13
C PRO A 211 -10.05 -5.52 18.06
N LEU A 212 -10.29 -4.23 18.32
CA LEU A 212 -9.26 -3.20 18.30
C LEU A 212 -8.25 -3.34 19.45
N ASN A 213 -8.60 -4.12 20.48
CA ASN A 213 -7.74 -4.44 21.60
C ASN A 213 -6.85 -5.66 21.26
N ILE A 214 -5.77 -5.39 20.54
CA ILE A 214 -4.64 -6.32 20.32
C ILE A 214 -3.76 -6.61 21.57
N PRO A 215 -3.78 -5.89 22.72
CA PRO A 215 -2.79 -6.08 23.79
C PRO A 215 -2.71 -7.48 24.37
N VAL A 216 -3.78 -8.29 24.29
CA VAL A 216 -3.79 -9.65 24.85
C VAL A 216 -2.81 -10.58 24.12
N GLN A 217 -2.52 -10.32 22.85
CA GLN A 217 -1.66 -11.19 22.05
C GLN A 217 -0.16 -10.88 22.17
N LEU A 218 0.20 -9.72 22.74
CA LEU A 218 1.60 -9.24 22.77
C LEU A 218 2.03 -8.79 24.19
N ARG A 219 1.27 -9.16 25.22
CA ARG A 219 1.65 -8.99 26.63
C ARG A 219 2.53 -10.12 27.14
#